data_AF-M2Q4E2-F1
#
_entry.id   AF-M2Q4E2-F1
#
_cell.length_a   1.000
_cell.length_b   1.000
_cell.length_c   1.000
_cell.angle_alpha   90.00
_cell.angle_beta   90.00
_cell.angle_gamma   90.00
#
_symmetry.space_group_name_H-M   'P 1'
#
loop_
_entity.id
_entity.type
_entity.pdbx_description
1 polymer ?
#
loop_
_entity_poly.entity_id
_entity_poly.type
_entity_poly.pdbx_seq_one_letter_code
_entity_poly.pdbx_strand_id
1 'polypeptide(L)'
;MFTDDEFPAELRSIGKIDSILPSSLTFLRPNEYMEHPQLYENGIEPLDIQQGCLGDCYFLAALASLSEFPERIKTMIKSCGNGKYEITLFYMGKERHIVIDDLIPCNNGQPFFSHNNGDELWVMLLEKAYAKVVGSYGEIEGGIPFLALSDLTGMPVKRISTRETDVNRLFKKIADYDKKKYCMVANVPDTPGIDIEKEYGLVENHAYTLIGAYEVDGIKLLKIRNPWGCCEWKGKWRDDDPAWTESMKKKLEVVEVNDGIYFMEIGDFVKFFDELTVVFYKKDWDCFNSVDVEMTDKQMAINFEGKGECIVSISQPRCDNKIAFRMWGIDDNEQPIGGDSGETFVISSNLCGKKMKLGSGNHRMIVETHQSCVSKLPFKFTLSFRSGNNIKIGAVVGIPATEKINYITKEASKNAEKCKACGAPLPAKGIAKTKIGSFHLKCFKCDNCGKQLGGKFGLKGQKKLCPDCVAKK
;
A
#
# COMPACT_ATOMS: atom_id res chain seq x y z
N MET A 1 17.64 1.18 -31.75
CA MET A 1 16.79 1.77 -30.70
C MET A 1 15.75 0.73 -30.32
N PHE A 2 15.46 0.54 -29.04
CA PHE A 2 14.50 -0.46 -28.55
C PHE A 2 13.07 0.02 -28.77
N THR A 3 12.18 -0.91 -29.16
CA THR A 3 10.74 -0.67 -29.28
C THR A 3 10.00 -1.74 -28.47
N ASP A 4 8.97 -1.31 -27.75
CA ASP A 4 8.17 -2.15 -26.88
C ASP A 4 6.93 -2.70 -27.59
N ASP A 5 6.98 -3.96 -28.02
CA ASP A 5 5.88 -4.61 -28.75
C ASP A 5 4.65 -4.89 -27.85
N GLU A 6 4.84 -4.97 -26.52
CA GLU A 6 3.77 -5.21 -25.56
C GLU A 6 2.98 -3.94 -25.24
N PHE A 7 3.62 -2.77 -25.36
CA PHE A 7 3.01 -1.46 -25.16
C PHE A 7 3.40 -0.50 -26.29
N PRO A 8 2.93 -0.76 -27.53
CA PRO A 8 3.43 -0.07 -28.71
C PRO A 8 2.98 1.38 -28.75
N ALA A 9 3.64 2.17 -29.59
CA ALA A 9 3.30 3.54 -29.94
C ALA A 9 2.03 3.63 -30.82
N GLU A 10 0.91 3.15 -30.29
CA GLU A 10 -0.40 3.08 -30.97
C GLU A 10 -1.51 3.54 -30.02
N LEU A 11 -2.67 3.88 -30.60
CA LEU A 11 -3.86 4.32 -29.84
C LEU A 11 -4.32 3.30 -28.79
N ARG A 12 -4.02 2.01 -28.97
CA ARG A 12 -4.36 0.96 -27.98
C ARG A 12 -3.64 1.16 -26.64
N SER A 13 -2.44 1.73 -26.65
CA SER A 13 -1.66 1.99 -25.43
C SER A 13 -2.11 3.27 -24.73
N ILE A 14 -2.73 4.19 -25.48
CA ILE A 14 -3.44 5.35 -24.90
C ILE A 14 -4.75 4.90 -24.27
N GLY A 15 -5.53 4.06 -24.94
CA GLY A 15 -6.82 3.59 -24.43
C GLY A 15 -7.90 4.67 -24.48
N LYS A 16 -8.92 4.54 -23.63
CA LYS A 16 -10.02 5.50 -23.53
C LYS A 16 -9.70 6.51 -22.42
N ILE A 17 -9.59 7.78 -22.78
CA ILE A 17 -9.42 8.90 -21.85
C ILE A 17 -10.63 9.84 -21.94
N ASP A 18 -10.84 10.67 -20.92
CA ASP A 18 -11.90 11.68 -20.87
C ASP A 18 -11.60 12.88 -21.80
N SER A 19 -10.33 13.24 -21.92
CA SER A 19 -9.86 14.30 -22.82
C SER A 19 -9.99 13.93 -24.31
N ILE A 20 -10.27 14.91 -25.18
CA ILE A 20 -10.32 14.69 -26.63
C ILE A 20 -8.89 14.47 -27.16
N LEU A 21 -8.68 13.35 -27.86
CA LEU A 21 -7.39 13.08 -28.51
C LEU A 21 -7.16 14.07 -29.67
N PRO A 22 -6.02 14.77 -29.71
CA PRO A 22 -5.72 15.69 -30.78
C PRO A 22 -5.42 14.94 -32.08
N SER A 23 -5.80 15.51 -33.22
CA SER A 23 -5.51 14.93 -34.55
C SER A 23 -4.01 14.88 -34.87
N SER A 24 -3.22 15.71 -34.20
CA SER A 24 -1.76 15.80 -34.27
C SER A 24 -1.03 14.86 -33.30
N LEU A 25 -1.74 13.97 -32.60
CA LEU A 25 -1.14 13.02 -31.67
C LEU A 25 -0.18 12.07 -32.41
N THR A 26 1.07 12.08 -31.99
CA THR A 26 2.14 11.21 -32.51
C THR A 26 2.99 10.71 -31.37
N PHE A 27 3.74 9.63 -31.57
CA PHE A 27 4.69 9.15 -30.58
C PHE A 27 6.09 9.53 -31.02
N LEU A 28 6.80 10.28 -30.17
CA LEU A 28 8.12 10.82 -30.48
C LEU A 28 9.13 10.34 -29.44
N ARG A 29 10.37 10.09 -29.89
CA ARG A 29 11.53 9.89 -29.02
C ARG A 29 12.00 11.24 -28.50
N PRO A 30 12.68 11.28 -27.34
CA PRO A 30 13.19 12.53 -26.77
C PRO A 30 14.01 13.37 -27.74
N ASN A 31 14.93 12.74 -28.49
CA ASN A 31 15.79 13.44 -29.47
C ASN A 31 15.02 14.11 -30.63
N GLU A 32 13.73 13.84 -30.78
CA GLU A 32 12.90 14.45 -31.82
C GLU A 32 12.26 15.77 -31.37
N TYR A 33 12.23 16.06 -30.06
CA TYR A 33 11.59 17.27 -29.50
C TYR A 33 12.33 17.96 -28.35
N MET A 34 13.39 17.36 -27.80
CA MET A 34 14.28 17.92 -26.78
C MET A 34 15.66 18.24 -27.39
N GLU A 35 16.36 19.24 -26.85
CA GLU A 35 17.69 19.64 -27.34
C GLU A 35 18.78 18.69 -26.80
N HIS A 36 18.72 18.38 -25.50
CA HIS A 36 19.72 17.60 -24.77
C HIS A 36 19.06 16.60 -23.81
N PRO A 37 18.32 15.59 -24.30
CA PRO A 37 17.54 14.70 -23.45
C PRO A 37 18.42 13.90 -22.48
N GLN A 38 18.08 13.98 -21.21
CA GLN A 38 18.74 13.31 -20.10
C GLN A 38 17.71 12.54 -19.27
N LEU A 39 18.15 11.53 -18.52
CA LEU A 39 17.23 10.86 -17.60
C LEU A 39 16.84 11.79 -16.43
N TYR A 40 17.82 12.53 -15.92
CA TYR A 40 17.73 13.46 -14.79
C TYR A 40 18.52 14.72 -15.14
N GLU A 41 17.86 15.83 -15.42
CA GLU A 41 18.55 17.10 -15.73
C GLU A 41 18.78 17.86 -14.42
N ASN A 42 20.04 18.14 -14.08
CA ASN A 42 20.44 18.83 -12.84
C ASN A 42 20.00 18.21 -11.50
N GLY A 43 19.25 17.10 -11.51
CA GLY A 43 18.79 16.48 -10.28
C GLY A 43 17.48 15.73 -10.48
N ILE A 44 16.81 15.47 -9.37
CA ILE A 44 15.42 15.04 -9.36
C ILE A 44 14.76 15.97 -8.36
N GLU A 45 13.80 16.75 -8.83
CA GLU A 45 13.11 17.73 -8.03
C GLU A 45 11.59 17.54 -8.17
N PRO A 46 10.81 17.90 -7.14
CA PRO A 46 9.35 17.92 -7.29
C PRO A 46 8.91 18.81 -8.45
N LEU A 47 9.60 19.93 -8.67
CA LEU A 47 9.27 20.93 -9.69
C LEU A 47 9.36 20.41 -11.13
N ASP A 48 10.10 19.32 -11.35
CA ASP A 48 10.16 18.61 -12.62
C ASP A 48 8.77 18.12 -13.04
N ILE A 49 7.90 17.76 -12.10
CA ILE A 49 6.60 17.16 -12.42
C ILE A 49 5.59 18.23 -12.82
N GLN A 50 5.12 18.16 -14.06
CA GLN A 50 4.00 18.95 -14.56
C GLN A 50 2.95 18.01 -15.19
N GLN A 51 1.70 18.15 -14.76
CA GLN A 51 0.58 17.38 -15.30
C GLN A 51 0.11 17.99 -16.63
N GLY A 52 -0.10 17.15 -17.64
CA GLY A 52 -0.80 17.54 -18.87
C GLY A 52 -2.25 17.10 -18.89
N CYS A 53 -2.70 16.54 -20.02
CA CYS A 53 -4.13 16.35 -20.30
C CYS A 53 -4.78 15.12 -19.63
N LEU A 54 -4.04 14.31 -18.86
CA LEU A 54 -4.54 13.08 -18.22
C LEU A 54 -4.95 13.35 -16.77
N GLY A 55 -6.09 12.81 -16.34
CA GLY A 55 -6.58 12.91 -14.96
C GLY A 55 -5.88 11.99 -13.96
N ASP A 56 -4.54 11.96 -13.93
CA ASP A 56 -3.73 11.06 -13.10
C ASP A 56 -3.00 11.79 -11.95
N CYS A 57 -3.50 12.96 -11.55
CA CYS A 57 -2.93 13.81 -10.50
C CYS A 57 -2.54 13.08 -9.20
N TYR A 58 -3.30 12.05 -8.80
CA TYR A 58 -3.01 11.22 -7.64
C TYR A 58 -1.66 10.49 -7.74
N PHE A 59 -1.27 10.08 -8.95
CA PHE A 59 -0.01 9.44 -9.26
C PHE A 59 1.11 10.47 -9.29
N LEU A 60 0.91 11.59 -9.98
CA LEU A 60 1.90 12.67 -10.06
C LEU A 60 2.18 13.33 -8.70
N ALA A 61 1.17 13.54 -7.86
CA ALA A 61 1.36 13.99 -6.49
C ALA A 61 2.10 12.94 -5.63
N ALA A 62 1.84 11.65 -5.84
CA ALA A 62 2.61 10.59 -5.19
C ALA A 62 4.09 10.60 -5.63
N LEU A 63 4.36 10.76 -6.93
CA LEU A 63 5.72 10.91 -7.46
C LEU A 63 6.42 12.16 -6.89
N ALA A 64 5.74 13.30 -6.85
CA ALA A 64 6.27 14.55 -6.30
C ALA A 64 6.65 14.39 -4.83
N SER A 65 5.80 13.70 -4.06
CA SER A 65 6.10 13.41 -2.66
C SER A 65 7.35 12.53 -2.48
N LEU A 66 7.67 11.67 -3.45
CA LEU A 66 8.85 10.81 -3.43
C LEU A 66 10.11 11.53 -3.93
N SER A 67 9.98 12.44 -4.90
CA SER A 67 11.10 13.18 -5.49
C SER A 67 11.73 14.20 -4.54
N GLU A 68 11.04 14.59 -3.46
CA GLU A 68 11.62 15.25 -2.27
C GLU A 68 12.88 14.51 -1.74
N PHE A 69 13.00 13.22 -2.03
CA PHE A 69 14.15 12.39 -1.71
C PHE A 69 14.65 11.68 -2.98
N PRO A 70 15.52 12.31 -3.78
CA PRO A 70 15.92 11.86 -5.12
C PRO A 70 16.27 10.37 -5.24
N GLU A 71 16.95 9.82 -4.24
CA GLU A 71 17.34 8.40 -4.23
C GLU A 71 16.14 7.44 -4.31
N ARG A 72 14.94 7.85 -3.85
CA ARG A 72 13.72 7.03 -3.93
C ARG A 72 13.25 6.85 -5.37
N ILE A 73 13.50 7.83 -6.23
CA ILE A 73 13.19 7.79 -7.67
C ILE A 73 14.32 7.10 -8.44
N LYS A 74 15.59 7.39 -8.13
CA LYS A 74 16.74 6.78 -8.81
C LYS A 74 16.74 5.25 -8.73
N THR A 75 16.31 4.69 -7.60
CA THR A 75 16.22 3.22 -7.45
C THR A 75 15.13 2.58 -8.30
N MET A 76 14.19 3.36 -8.82
CA MET A 76 13.07 2.84 -9.61
C MET A 76 13.41 2.68 -11.08
N ILE A 77 14.33 3.49 -11.64
CA ILE A 77 14.59 3.53 -13.08
C ILE A 77 16.01 3.06 -13.37
N LYS A 78 16.12 2.06 -14.24
CA LYS A 78 17.39 1.58 -14.77
C LYS A 78 17.42 1.78 -16.29
N SER A 79 18.31 2.66 -16.75
CA SER A 79 18.59 2.78 -18.18
C SER A 79 19.37 1.55 -18.67
N CYS A 80 18.85 0.90 -19.70
CA CYS A 80 19.49 -0.23 -20.37
C CYS A 80 20.23 0.17 -21.66
N GLY A 81 20.26 1.48 -21.97
CA GLY A 81 20.80 2.02 -23.22
C GLY A 81 19.87 1.84 -24.42
N ASN A 82 20.19 2.53 -25.52
CA ASN A 82 19.45 2.46 -26.80
C ASN A 82 17.93 2.71 -26.70
N GLY A 83 17.50 3.62 -25.82
CA GLY A 83 16.09 3.96 -25.60
C GLY A 83 15.29 2.87 -24.86
N LYS A 84 15.96 1.99 -24.12
CA LYS A 84 15.36 0.94 -23.28
C LYS A 84 15.51 1.27 -21.80
N TYR A 85 14.43 1.14 -21.05
CA TYR A 85 14.38 1.38 -19.61
C TYR A 85 13.70 0.22 -18.90
N GLU A 86 14.16 -0.09 -17.68
CA GLU A 86 13.55 -1.05 -16.77
C GLU A 86 13.10 -0.28 -15.53
N ILE A 87 11.81 -0.32 -15.23
CA ILE A 87 11.19 0.39 -14.11
C ILE A 87 10.70 -0.63 -13.08
N THR A 88 11.06 -0.44 -11.81
CA THR A 88 10.57 -1.28 -10.71
C THR A 88 9.34 -0.65 -10.05
N LEU A 89 8.20 -1.34 -10.09
CA LEU A 89 6.96 -1.00 -9.37
C LEU A 89 6.44 -2.20 -8.55
N PHE A 90 5.52 -1.95 -7.63
CA PHE A 90 4.94 -2.94 -6.69
C PHE A 90 3.45 -3.24 -6.98
N TYR A 91 3.09 -3.25 -8.27
CA TYR A 91 1.70 -3.36 -8.72
C TYR A 91 1.04 -4.68 -8.32
N MET A 92 -0.19 -4.58 -7.79
CA MET A 92 -0.98 -5.71 -7.27
C MET A 92 -0.22 -6.56 -6.24
N GLY A 93 0.60 -5.92 -5.41
CA GLY A 93 1.31 -6.59 -4.32
C GLY A 93 2.48 -7.44 -4.79
N LYS A 94 3.00 -7.21 -6.00
CA LYS A 94 4.18 -7.89 -6.54
C LYS A 94 5.19 -6.88 -7.03
N GLU A 95 6.46 -7.15 -6.80
CA GLU A 95 7.53 -6.43 -7.49
C GLU A 95 7.50 -6.78 -8.98
N ARG A 96 7.49 -5.75 -9.83
CA ARG A 96 7.38 -5.80 -11.28
C ARG A 96 8.54 -5.02 -11.88
N HIS A 97 9.33 -5.67 -12.71
CA HIS A 97 10.31 -5.02 -13.58
C HIS A 97 9.67 -4.80 -14.94
N ILE A 98 9.28 -3.57 -15.20
CA ILE A 98 8.53 -3.16 -16.39
C ILE A 98 9.52 -2.59 -17.38
N VAL A 99 9.68 -3.28 -18.50
CA VAL A 99 10.55 -2.82 -19.58
C VAL A 99 9.74 -1.94 -20.52
N ILE A 100 10.22 -0.73 -20.81
CA ILE A 100 9.61 0.21 -21.77
C ILE A 100 10.65 0.78 -22.73
N ASP A 101 10.16 1.32 -23.84
CA ASP A 101 10.92 2.27 -24.66
C ASP A 101 10.60 3.73 -24.29
N ASP A 102 11.31 4.70 -24.87
CA ASP A 102 11.09 6.14 -24.69
C ASP A 102 10.23 6.80 -25.80
N LEU A 103 9.36 6.08 -26.50
CA LEU A 103 8.33 6.71 -27.33
C LEU A 103 7.25 7.35 -26.46
N ILE A 104 7.17 8.68 -26.45
CA ILE A 104 6.23 9.46 -25.64
C ILE A 104 5.09 9.99 -26.52
N PRO A 105 3.81 9.89 -26.08
CA PRO A 105 2.69 10.54 -26.77
C PRO A 105 2.87 12.06 -26.74
N CYS A 106 2.94 12.68 -27.92
CA CYS A 106 3.14 14.10 -28.12
C CYS A 106 2.05 14.70 -29.00
N ASN A 107 1.62 15.91 -28.64
CA ASN A 107 0.76 16.76 -29.44
C ASN A 107 1.57 17.94 -29.98
N ASN A 108 1.65 18.10 -31.30
CA ASN A 108 2.42 19.17 -31.95
C ASN A 108 3.89 19.23 -31.46
N GLY A 109 4.52 18.07 -31.25
CA GLY A 109 5.91 17.98 -30.80
C GLY A 109 6.12 18.25 -29.32
N GLN A 110 5.08 18.33 -28.49
CA GLN A 110 5.18 18.47 -27.04
C GLN A 110 4.49 17.31 -26.32
N PRO A 111 4.98 16.82 -25.17
CA PRO A 111 4.34 15.73 -24.46
C PRO A 111 2.86 16.03 -24.14
N PHE A 112 1.99 15.04 -24.32
CA PHE A 112 0.55 15.22 -24.22
C PHE A 112 -0.01 14.93 -22.81
N PHE A 113 0.65 14.05 -22.06
CA PHE A 113 0.30 13.68 -20.68
C PHE A 113 1.24 14.40 -19.71
N SER A 114 1.87 13.73 -18.75
CA SER A 114 2.90 14.38 -17.93
C SER A 114 4.06 14.91 -18.79
N HIS A 115 4.70 15.96 -18.30
CA HIS A 115 5.94 16.48 -18.86
C HIS A 115 6.87 17.00 -17.77
N ASN A 116 8.11 17.25 -18.17
CA ASN A 116 9.15 17.72 -17.26
C ASN A 116 9.42 19.23 -17.42
N ASN A 117 10.14 19.81 -16.45
CA ASN A 117 10.75 21.11 -16.62
C ASN A 117 12.15 20.94 -17.23
N GLY A 118 12.31 21.26 -18.51
CA GLY A 118 13.58 21.07 -19.23
C GLY A 118 13.66 19.74 -20.00
N ASP A 119 14.87 19.30 -20.30
CA ASP A 119 15.21 18.17 -21.16
C ASP A 119 15.45 16.88 -20.36
N GLU A 120 14.59 16.58 -19.39
CA GLU A 120 14.63 15.34 -18.62
C GLU A 120 13.47 14.38 -18.93
N LEU A 121 13.55 13.13 -18.47
CA LEU A 121 12.65 12.05 -18.93
C LEU A 121 11.92 11.30 -17.82
N TRP A 122 12.38 11.37 -16.59
CA TRP A 122 12.00 10.41 -15.56
C TRP A 122 10.51 10.40 -15.23
N VAL A 123 9.81 11.54 -15.24
CA VAL A 123 8.37 11.60 -14.95
C VAL A 123 7.58 10.87 -16.03
N MET A 124 7.82 11.22 -17.30
CA MET A 124 7.17 10.59 -18.46
C MET A 124 7.42 9.08 -18.53
N LEU A 125 8.64 8.64 -18.18
CA LEU A 125 8.98 7.21 -18.16
C LEU A 125 8.26 6.46 -17.03
N LEU A 126 8.12 7.05 -15.84
CA LEU A 126 7.38 6.44 -14.73
C LEU A 126 5.87 6.40 -15.00
N GLU A 127 5.29 7.47 -15.53
CA GLU A 127 3.89 7.52 -15.96
C GLU A 127 3.62 6.44 -17.02
N LYS A 128 4.46 6.35 -18.06
CA LYS A 128 4.36 5.32 -19.08
C LYS A 128 4.47 3.90 -18.53
N ALA A 129 5.43 3.65 -17.63
CA ALA A 129 5.59 2.33 -17.01
C ALA A 129 4.36 1.96 -16.17
N TYR A 130 3.75 2.93 -15.48
CA TYR A 130 2.53 2.73 -14.73
C TYR A 130 1.34 2.46 -15.65
N ALA A 131 1.16 3.25 -16.71
CA ALA A 131 0.17 3.00 -17.75
C ALA A 131 0.31 1.60 -18.37
N LYS A 132 1.54 1.16 -18.68
CA LYS A 132 1.81 -0.19 -19.20
C LYS A 132 1.39 -1.29 -18.23
N VAL A 133 1.76 -1.20 -16.95
CA VAL A 133 1.47 -2.27 -15.99
C VAL A 133 -0.01 -2.33 -15.62
N VAL A 134 -0.72 -1.20 -15.69
CA VAL A 134 -2.16 -1.12 -15.43
C VAL A 134 -2.98 -1.52 -16.66
N GLY A 135 -2.57 -1.11 -17.87
CA GLY A 135 -3.09 -1.59 -19.14
C GLY A 135 -3.07 -0.58 -20.28
N SER A 136 -3.31 0.71 -19.99
CA SER A 136 -3.19 1.84 -20.92
C SER A 136 -3.15 3.16 -20.14
N TYR A 137 -2.86 4.29 -20.79
CA TYR A 137 -2.96 5.61 -20.14
C TYR A 137 -4.38 5.90 -19.64
N GLY A 138 -5.41 5.48 -20.38
CA GLY A 138 -6.81 5.61 -19.95
C GLY A 138 -7.18 4.82 -18.70
N GLU A 139 -6.45 3.73 -18.40
CA GLU A 139 -6.72 2.93 -17.20
C GLU A 139 -6.10 3.51 -15.93
N ILE A 140 -5.20 4.49 -16.05
CA ILE A 140 -4.63 5.23 -14.93
C ILE A 140 -5.34 6.56 -14.67
N GLU A 141 -6.31 6.96 -15.49
CA GLU A 141 -7.15 8.13 -15.26
C GLU A 141 -8.13 7.91 -14.10
N GLY A 142 -8.16 8.83 -13.14
CA GLY A 142 -9.01 8.71 -11.96
C GLY A 142 -8.53 7.64 -10.98
N GLY A 143 -7.79 8.05 -9.95
CA GLY A 143 -7.27 7.14 -8.93
C GLY A 143 -7.18 7.78 -7.55
N ILE A 144 -6.56 7.06 -6.62
CA ILE A 144 -6.38 7.52 -5.25
C ILE A 144 -4.91 7.46 -4.85
N PRO A 145 -4.37 8.47 -4.14
CA PRO A 145 -2.95 8.49 -3.77
C PRO A 145 -2.51 7.28 -2.96
N PHE A 146 -3.45 6.68 -2.21
CA PHE A 146 -3.19 5.46 -1.45
C PHE A 146 -2.70 4.30 -2.34
N LEU A 147 -3.29 4.11 -3.51
CA LEU A 147 -2.88 3.05 -4.44
C LEU A 147 -1.57 3.41 -5.13
N ALA A 148 -1.45 4.65 -5.65
CA ALA A 148 -0.23 5.10 -6.29
C ALA A 148 0.99 4.98 -5.37
N LEU A 149 0.93 5.47 -4.12
CA LEU A 149 2.03 5.34 -3.16
C LEU A 149 2.35 3.87 -2.85
N SER A 150 1.34 3.00 -2.79
CA SER A 150 1.54 1.57 -2.57
C SER A 150 2.24 0.91 -3.76
N ASP A 151 1.80 1.21 -4.98
CA ASP A 151 2.34 0.66 -6.21
C ASP A 151 3.73 1.23 -6.53
N LEU A 152 4.02 2.48 -6.18
CA LEU A 152 5.34 3.09 -6.38
C LEU A 152 6.39 2.54 -5.42
N THR A 153 6.01 2.23 -4.17
CA THR A 153 6.99 1.99 -3.10
C THR A 153 6.97 0.58 -2.53
N GLY A 154 5.86 -0.14 -2.62
CA GLY A 154 5.63 -1.38 -1.88
C GLY A 154 5.66 -1.20 -0.36
N MET A 155 5.66 0.05 0.13
CA MET A 155 5.72 0.40 1.54
C MET A 155 4.32 0.50 2.16
N PRO A 156 4.21 0.50 3.50
CA PRO A 156 2.92 0.69 4.15
C PRO A 156 2.40 2.11 3.89
N VAL A 157 1.14 2.23 3.48
CA VAL A 157 0.49 3.53 3.22
C VAL A 157 -0.77 3.68 4.08
N LYS A 158 -0.96 4.78 4.80
CA LYS A 158 -2.16 5.01 5.64
C LYS A 158 -2.95 6.21 5.17
N ARG A 159 -4.28 6.05 5.17
CA ARG A 159 -5.25 7.14 4.99
C ARG A 159 -5.69 7.68 6.35
N ILE A 160 -5.82 8.99 6.45
CA ILE A 160 -6.20 9.72 7.66
C ILE A 160 -7.27 10.72 7.24
N SER A 161 -8.49 10.58 7.78
CA SER A 161 -9.53 11.60 7.64
C SER A 161 -9.09 12.87 8.40
N THR A 162 -9.04 13.98 7.69
CA THR A 162 -8.72 15.30 8.27
C THR A 162 -9.93 15.86 9.03
N ARG A 163 -11.16 15.57 8.56
CA ARG A 163 -12.43 16.04 9.14
C ARG A 163 -12.75 15.41 10.50
N GLU A 164 -12.33 14.17 10.71
CA GLU A 164 -12.59 13.42 11.95
C GLU A 164 -11.47 13.54 12.98
N THR A 165 -10.37 14.23 12.66
CA THR A 165 -9.21 14.34 13.54
C THR A 165 -9.13 15.74 14.14
N ASP A 166 -8.97 15.83 15.46
CA ASP A 166 -8.63 17.09 16.13
C ASP A 166 -7.45 17.80 15.44
N VAL A 167 -7.62 19.09 15.13
CA VAL A 167 -6.71 19.89 14.30
C VAL A 167 -5.30 19.92 14.90
N ASN A 168 -5.18 20.09 16.22
CA ASN A 168 -3.89 20.15 16.90
C ASN A 168 -3.19 18.78 16.88
N ARG A 169 -3.95 17.71 17.09
CA ARG A 169 -3.45 16.34 16.99
C ARG A 169 -3.04 15.99 15.56
N LEU A 170 -3.78 16.46 14.56
CA LEU A 170 -3.46 16.26 13.15
C LEU A 170 -2.14 16.95 12.79
N PHE A 171 -2.00 18.24 13.13
CA PHE A 171 -0.74 18.97 12.92
C PHE A 171 0.45 18.28 13.56
N LYS A 172 0.31 17.85 14.82
CA LYS A 172 1.39 17.13 15.52
C LYS A 172 1.79 15.83 14.81
N LYS A 173 0.85 15.11 14.20
CA LYS A 173 1.14 13.92 13.39
C LYS A 173 1.85 14.30 12.09
N ILE A 174 1.35 15.30 11.37
CA ILE A 174 1.95 15.76 10.12
C ILE A 174 3.41 16.19 10.37
N ALA A 175 3.66 17.02 11.39
CA ALA A 175 5.01 17.44 11.75
C ALA A 175 5.92 16.29 12.18
N ASP A 176 5.38 15.22 12.79
CA ASP A 176 6.13 14.00 13.09
C ASP A 176 6.45 13.19 11.82
N TYR A 177 5.53 13.13 10.87
CA TYR A 177 5.72 12.46 9.57
C TYR A 177 6.75 13.17 8.71
N ASP A 178 6.68 14.50 8.64
CA ASP A 178 7.65 15.35 7.96
C ASP A 178 9.08 15.14 8.51
N LYS A 179 9.24 15.20 9.84
CA LYS A 179 10.52 14.89 10.51
C LYS A 179 11.06 13.49 10.20
N LYS A 180 10.16 12.52 10.01
CA LYS A 180 10.50 11.14 9.64
C LYS A 180 10.72 10.97 8.14
N LYS A 181 10.61 12.03 7.35
CA LYS A 181 10.75 12.03 5.89
C LYS A 181 9.74 11.08 5.23
N TYR A 182 8.55 10.97 5.81
CA TYR A 182 7.43 10.24 5.22
C TYR A 182 6.77 11.11 4.16
N CYS A 183 6.48 10.54 3.00
CA CYS A 183 5.81 11.29 1.95
C CYS A 183 4.32 11.36 2.24
N MET A 184 3.73 12.50 1.91
CA MET A 184 2.36 12.84 2.27
C MET A 184 1.65 13.45 1.07
N VAL A 185 0.45 12.96 0.79
CA VAL A 185 -0.43 13.46 -0.27
C VAL A 185 -1.80 13.74 0.33
N ALA A 186 -2.37 14.90 0.05
CA ALA A 186 -3.68 15.32 0.52
C ALA A 186 -4.63 15.53 -0.65
N ASN A 187 -5.93 15.35 -0.43
CA ASN A 187 -6.93 15.48 -1.48
C ASN A 187 -7.91 16.61 -1.16
N VAL A 188 -8.26 17.37 -2.19
CA VAL A 188 -9.41 18.28 -2.17
C VAL A 188 -10.57 17.56 -2.89
N PRO A 189 -11.69 17.28 -2.20
CA PRO A 189 -12.84 16.62 -2.82
C PRO A 189 -13.66 17.63 -3.64
N ASP A 190 -14.55 17.11 -4.50
CA ASP A 190 -15.65 17.89 -5.06
C ASP A 190 -16.52 18.51 -3.96
N THR A 191 -16.73 19.83 -4.01
CA THR A 191 -17.50 20.61 -3.05
C THR A 191 -18.66 21.31 -3.78
N PRO A 192 -19.85 20.69 -3.83
CA PRO A 192 -20.98 21.22 -4.58
C PRO A 192 -21.35 22.64 -4.18
N GLY A 193 -21.47 23.51 -5.19
CA GLY A 193 -22.05 24.85 -5.04
C GLY A 193 -21.07 25.97 -4.68
N ILE A 194 -19.77 25.70 -4.62
CA ILE A 194 -18.72 26.71 -4.46
C ILE A 194 -17.65 26.47 -5.53
N ASP A 195 -17.31 27.52 -6.28
CA ASP A 195 -16.16 27.49 -7.19
C ASP A 195 -14.89 27.77 -6.38
N ILE A 196 -14.37 26.73 -5.72
CA ILE A 196 -13.23 26.88 -4.81
C ILE A 196 -11.93 27.24 -5.55
N GLU A 197 -11.83 26.93 -6.84
CA GLU A 197 -10.68 27.29 -7.67
C GLU A 197 -10.66 28.80 -7.90
N LYS A 198 -11.82 29.36 -8.25
CA LYS A 198 -11.94 30.81 -8.42
C LYS A 198 -11.78 31.55 -7.11
N GLU A 199 -12.42 31.09 -6.04
CA GLU A 199 -12.44 31.79 -4.75
C GLU A 199 -11.12 31.65 -3.97
N TYR A 200 -10.55 30.43 -3.95
CA TYR A 200 -9.43 30.07 -3.08
C TYR A 200 -8.19 29.59 -3.82
N GLY A 201 -8.27 29.33 -5.13
CA GLY A 201 -7.14 28.83 -5.92
C GLY A 201 -6.88 27.33 -5.73
N LEU A 202 -7.78 26.61 -5.08
CA LEU A 202 -7.69 25.16 -4.91
C LEU A 202 -8.52 24.45 -5.98
N VAL A 203 -7.96 23.41 -6.59
CA VAL A 203 -8.59 22.61 -7.63
C VAL A 203 -9.35 21.45 -6.97
N GLU A 204 -10.58 21.23 -7.40
CA GLU A 204 -11.44 20.14 -6.91
C GLU A 204 -11.07 18.79 -7.52
N ASN A 205 -11.41 17.71 -6.82
CA ASN A 205 -11.08 16.34 -7.23
C ASN A 205 -9.58 16.17 -7.54
N HIS A 206 -8.73 16.86 -6.78
CA HIS A 206 -7.32 16.97 -7.08
C HIS A 206 -6.43 16.60 -5.89
N ALA A 207 -5.28 16.01 -6.20
CA ALA A 207 -4.29 15.59 -5.22
C ALA A 207 -3.15 16.59 -5.12
N TYR A 208 -2.76 16.92 -3.90
CA TYR A 208 -1.69 17.86 -3.57
C TYR A 208 -0.62 17.17 -2.74
N THR A 209 0.63 17.57 -2.90
CA THR A 209 1.74 17.05 -2.08
C THR A 209 1.90 17.92 -0.85
N LEU A 210 2.03 17.30 0.32
CA LEU A 210 2.35 18.01 1.56
C LEU A 210 3.85 17.86 1.83
N ILE A 211 4.59 18.95 1.59
CA ILE A 211 6.07 18.95 1.56
C ILE A 211 6.71 19.54 2.83
N GLY A 212 5.91 20.05 3.77
CA GLY A 212 6.45 20.46 5.08
C GLY A 212 5.41 20.90 6.09
N ALA A 213 5.79 20.88 7.38
CA ALA A 213 4.96 21.39 8.47
C ALA A 213 5.78 22.18 9.50
N TYR A 214 5.38 23.41 9.75
CA TYR A 214 6.15 24.40 10.48
C TYR A 214 5.32 25.08 11.57
N GLU A 215 5.91 25.21 12.76
CA GLU A 215 5.35 26.05 13.82
C GLU A 215 6.27 27.26 14.03
N VAL A 216 5.75 28.45 13.72
CA VAL A 216 6.48 29.72 13.80
C VAL A 216 5.62 30.73 14.53
N ASP A 217 6.13 31.31 15.62
CA ASP A 217 5.43 32.31 16.44
C ASP A 217 4.02 31.88 16.89
N GLY A 218 3.85 30.58 17.15
CA GLY A 218 2.58 29.97 17.55
C GLY A 218 1.62 29.66 16.39
N ILE A 219 1.99 30.00 15.16
CA ILE A 219 1.23 29.73 13.94
C ILE A 219 1.67 28.39 13.35
N LYS A 220 0.70 27.57 12.95
CA LYS A 220 0.90 26.21 12.43
C LYS A 220 0.67 26.19 10.92
N LEU A 221 1.75 26.25 10.18
CA LEU A 221 1.77 26.34 8.72
C LEU A 221 2.10 25.00 8.08
N LEU A 222 1.46 24.72 6.96
CA LEU A 222 1.74 23.61 6.06
C LEU A 222 2.27 24.17 4.75
N LYS A 223 3.33 23.56 4.20
CA LYS A 223 3.83 23.82 2.85
C LYS A 223 3.28 22.77 1.91
N ILE A 224 2.55 23.20 0.88
CA ILE A 224 1.77 22.33 -0.01
C ILE A 224 2.20 22.62 -1.45
N ARG A 225 2.19 21.59 -2.31
CA ARG A 225 2.48 21.69 -3.74
C ARG A 225 1.33 21.16 -4.58
N ASN A 226 0.90 21.95 -5.56
CA ASN A 226 0.04 21.52 -6.66
C ASN A 226 0.89 20.82 -7.74
N PRO A 227 0.60 19.56 -8.13
CA PRO A 227 1.34 18.87 -9.18
C PRO A 227 1.19 19.48 -10.58
N TRP A 228 0.30 20.45 -10.78
CA TRP A 228 0.23 21.24 -12.02
C TRP A 228 1.37 22.24 -12.18
N GLY A 229 2.18 22.47 -11.14
CA GLY A 229 3.25 23.48 -11.16
C GLY A 229 2.73 24.92 -11.23
N CYS A 230 1.45 25.12 -10.93
CA CYS A 230 0.76 26.42 -10.90
C CYS A 230 -0.52 26.33 -10.06
N CYS A 231 -1.36 27.37 -10.10
CA CYS A 231 -2.68 27.43 -9.44
C CYS A 231 -2.56 27.27 -7.92
N GLU A 232 -2.21 28.38 -7.27
CA GLU A 232 -1.88 28.46 -5.86
C GLU A 232 -3.00 29.02 -4.99
N TRP A 233 -2.88 28.75 -3.69
CA TRP A 233 -3.75 29.26 -2.65
C TRP A 233 -3.86 30.79 -2.65
N LYS A 234 -5.09 31.31 -2.66
CA LYS A 234 -5.38 32.76 -2.66
C LYS A 234 -5.64 33.33 -1.26
N GLY A 235 -5.79 32.47 -0.25
CA GLY A 235 -6.05 32.89 1.12
C GLY A 235 -4.79 33.33 1.86
N LYS A 236 -4.88 33.33 3.19
CA LYS A 236 -3.80 33.81 4.05
C LYS A 236 -2.56 32.91 3.94
N TRP A 237 -1.37 33.52 3.93
CA TRP A 237 -0.05 32.87 3.77
C TRP A 237 0.28 32.37 2.36
N ARG A 238 -0.43 32.87 1.34
CA ARG A 238 0.08 32.84 -0.04
C ARG A 238 1.41 33.59 -0.15
N ASP A 239 2.18 33.40 -1.20
CA ASP A 239 3.60 33.82 -1.21
C ASP A 239 3.83 35.32 -1.03
N ASP A 240 2.96 36.15 -1.62
CA ASP A 240 3.00 37.61 -1.55
C ASP A 240 2.22 38.21 -0.36
N ASP A 241 1.70 37.38 0.57
CA ASP A 241 0.85 37.83 1.67
C ASP A 241 1.60 38.80 2.61
N PRO A 242 1.05 40.00 2.92
CA PRO A 242 1.68 40.95 3.83
C PRO A 242 1.79 40.48 5.29
N ALA A 243 1.14 39.37 5.67
CA ALA A 243 1.31 38.72 6.96
C ALA A 243 2.70 38.08 7.13
N TRP A 244 3.41 37.82 6.03
CA TRP A 244 4.78 37.36 6.08
C TRP A 244 5.73 38.42 6.64
N THR A 245 6.57 38.02 7.59
CA THR A 245 7.74 38.81 7.96
C THR A 245 8.97 38.31 7.19
N GLU A 246 9.96 39.18 6.97
CA GLU A 246 11.24 38.80 6.34
C GLU A 246 11.91 37.62 7.05
N SER A 247 11.80 37.56 8.38
CA SER A 247 12.32 36.44 9.16
C SER A 247 11.60 35.13 8.86
N MET A 248 10.27 35.17 8.64
CA MET A 248 9.48 33.99 8.29
C MET A 248 9.79 33.53 6.87
N LYS A 249 9.81 34.45 5.89
CA LYS A 249 10.13 34.13 4.49
C LYS A 249 11.48 33.45 4.37
N LYS A 250 12.50 33.99 5.03
CA LYS A 250 13.84 33.39 5.04
C LYS A 250 13.88 32.03 5.74
N LYS A 251 13.16 31.86 6.84
CA LYS A 251 13.15 30.62 7.63
C LYS A 251 12.42 29.48 6.92
N LEU A 252 11.35 29.79 6.20
CA LEU A 252 10.50 28.80 5.52
C LEU A 252 10.80 28.67 4.03
N GLU A 253 11.75 29.46 3.52
CA GLU A 253 12.13 29.47 2.11
C GLU A 253 10.90 29.72 1.22
N VAL A 254 10.18 30.80 1.53
CA VAL A 254 9.06 31.29 0.71
C VAL A 254 9.62 31.94 -0.54
N VAL A 255 9.13 31.52 -1.70
CA VAL A 255 9.53 32.04 -3.01
C VAL A 255 8.28 32.65 -3.65
N GLU A 256 8.36 33.91 -4.09
CA GLU A 256 7.23 34.59 -4.74
C GLU A 256 7.20 34.28 -6.24
N VAL A 257 6.77 33.07 -6.59
CA VAL A 257 6.67 32.60 -7.97
C VAL A 257 5.48 31.65 -8.09
N ASN A 258 4.78 31.66 -9.23
CA ASN A 258 3.71 30.70 -9.49
C ASN A 258 4.32 29.36 -9.93
N ASP A 259 4.76 28.55 -8.97
CA ASP A 259 5.33 27.21 -9.14
C ASP A 259 4.45 26.10 -8.55
N GLY A 260 3.27 26.48 -8.03
CA GLY A 260 2.31 25.60 -7.39
C GLY A 260 2.61 25.32 -5.92
N ILE A 261 3.67 25.90 -5.34
CA ILE A 261 4.05 25.74 -3.94
C ILE A 261 3.53 26.92 -3.13
N TYR A 262 2.80 26.65 -2.06
CA TYR A 262 2.27 27.69 -1.20
C TYR A 262 2.21 27.24 0.26
N PHE A 263 1.91 28.18 1.16
CA PHE A 263 1.65 27.88 2.56
C PHE A 263 0.20 28.16 2.94
N MET A 264 -0.29 27.43 3.94
CA MET A 264 -1.57 27.71 4.59
C MET A 264 -1.56 27.28 6.06
N GLU A 265 -2.45 27.84 6.87
CA GLU A 265 -2.63 27.38 8.25
C GLU A 265 -3.34 26.02 8.27
N ILE A 266 -3.00 25.16 9.24
CA ILE A 266 -3.67 23.86 9.44
C ILE A 266 -5.20 24.01 9.59
N GLY A 267 -5.65 25.13 10.14
CA GLY A 267 -7.07 25.43 10.31
C GLY A 267 -7.80 25.61 8.98
N ASP A 268 -7.14 26.12 7.94
CA ASP A 268 -7.71 26.19 6.59
C ASP A 268 -7.57 24.85 5.88
N PHE A 269 -6.43 24.17 6.03
CA PHE A 269 -6.22 22.83 5.48
C PHE A 269 -7.36 21.86 5.81
N VAL A 270 -7.80 21.77 7.07
CA VAL A 270 -8.88 20.84 7.45
C VAL A 270 -10.28 21.24 6.94
N LYS A 271 -10.46 22.47 6.43
CA LYS A 271 -11.72 22.90 5.81
C LYS A 271 -11.85 22.38 4.40
N PHE A 272 -10.74 22.41 3.63
CA PHE A 272 -10.74 22.10 2.20
C PHE A 272 -10.29 20.67 1.90
N PHE A 273 -9.31 20.15 2.64
CA PHE A 273 -8.77 18.81 2.42
C PHE A 273 -9.48 17.82 3.32
N ASP A 274 -9.99 16.71 2.79
CA ASP A 274 -10.76 15.71 3.56
C ASP A 274 -9.97 14.46 3.93
N GLU A 275 -8.86 14.22 3.24
CA GLU A 275 -7.99 13.07 3.44
C GLU A 275 -6.52 13.41 3.30
N LEU A 276 -5.72 12.84 4.21
CA LEU A 276 -4.26 12.77 4.14
C LEU A 276 -3.82 11.31 3.98
N THR A 277 -3.07 11.03 2.92
CA THR A 277 -2.41 9.75 2.68
C THR A 277 -0.92 9.86 2.99
N VAL A 278 -0.39 8.92 3.78
CA VAL A 278 1.00 8.93 4.25
C VAL A 278 1.68 7.60 3.95
N VAL A 279 2.83 7.61 3.30
CA VAL A 279 3.68 6.41 3.13
C VAL A 279 4.74 6.35 4.25
N PHE A 280 4.75 5.25 4.99
CA PHE A 280 5.73 5.00 6.07
C PHE A 280 7.02 4.46 5.47
N TYR A 281 7.67 5.29 4.64
CA TYR A 281 8.87 4.91 3.93
C TYR A 281 9.99 4.53 4.92
N LYS A 282 10.65 3.39 4.67
CA LYS A 282 11.80 2.93 5.45
C LYS A 282 12.93 2.59 4.50
N LYS A 283 14.03 3.34 4.57
CA LYS A 283 15.16 3.22 3.65
C LYS A 283 15.77 1.82 3.63
N ASP A 284 15.90 1.18 4.79
CA ASP A 284 16.56 -0.13 4.91
C ASP A 284 15.59 -1.32 4.77
N TRP A 285 14.40 -1.09 4.19
CA TRP A 285 13.38 -2.12 4.00
C TRP A 285 13.34 -2.54 2.54
N ASP A 286 14.38 -3.25 2.10
CA ASP A 286 14.55 -3.65 0.69
C ASP A 286 13.97 -5.03 0.38
N CYS A 287 13.64 -5.84 1.40
CA CYS A 287 13.04 -7.14 1.16
C CYS A 287 11.55 -6.97 0.85
N PHE A 288 11.16 -7.32 -0.38
CA PHE A 288 9.79 -7.48 -0.80
C PHE A 288 9.59 -8.89 -1.38
N ASN A 289 8.77 -9.70 -0.73
CA ASN A 289 8.43 -11.03 -1.22
C ASN A 289 6.91 -11.18 -1.27
N SER A 290 6.41 -11.85 -2.31
CA SER A 290 4.97 -12.03 -2.51
C SER A 290 4.63 -13.45 -2.95
N VAL A 291 3.41 -13.89 -2.65
CA VAL A 291 2.86 -15.18 -3.08
C VAL A 291 1.43 -15.01 -3.55
N ASP A 292 1.08 -15.65 -4.66
CA ASP A 292 -0.31 -15.78 -5.07
C ASP A 292 -1.00 -16.85 -4.26
N VAL A 293 -2.19 -16.53 -3.77
CA VAL A 293 -3.01 -17.40 -2.95
C VAL A 293 -4.34 -17.60 -3.63
N GLU A 294 -4.69 -18.87 -3.88
CA GLU A 294 -6.02 -19.28 -4.28
C GLU A 294 -6.71 -19.93 -3.08
N MET A 295 -7.65 -19.22 -2.48
CA MET A 295 -8.44 -19.75 -1.38
C MET A 295 -9.52 -20.67 -1.92
N THR A 296 -9.35 -21.98 -1.68
CA THR A 296 -10.34 -23.03 -1.96
C THR A 296 -11.19 -23.38 -0.74
N ASP A 297 -10.67 -23.09 0.46
CA ASP A 297 -11.30 -23.37 1.75
C ASP A 297 -11.49 -22.07 2.55
N LYS A 298 -12.27 -22.13 3.62
CA LYS A 298 -12.48 -20.98 4.52
C LYS A 298 -11.24 -20.59 5.33
N GLN A 299 -10.25 -21.48 5.41
CA GLN A 299 -8.97 -21.24 6.05
C GLN A 299 -7.82 -21.73 5.17
N MET A 300 -6.70 -21.01 5.19
CA MET A 300 -5.42 -21.45 4.65
C MET A 300 -4.30 -21.16 5.64
N ALA A 301 -3.20 -21.89 5.54
CA ALA A 301 -1.95 -21.62 6.22
C ALA A 301 -0.89 -21.17 5.22
N ILE A 302 -0.08 -20.20 5.62
CA ILE A 302 1.05 -19.68 4.87
C ILE A 302 2.27 -19.83 5.78
N ASN A 303 3.17 -20.72 5.39
CA ASN A 303 4.44 -20.89 6.10
C ASN A 303 5.45 -19.89 5.56
N PHE A 304 6.29 -19.32 6.41
CA PHE A 304 7.39 -18.45 6.00
C PHE A 304 8.50 -18.46 7.04
N GLU A 305 9.73 -18.21 6.60
CA GLU A 305 10.92 -18.10 7.44
C GLU A 305 11.35 -16.64 7.49
N GLY A 306 11.62 -16.11 8.68
CA GLY A 306 12.06 -14.73 8.83
C GLY A 306 12.34 -14.32 10.26
N LYS A 307 12.71 -13.04 10.43
CA LYS A 307 12.94 -12.41 11.74
C LYS A 307 12.67 -10.91 11.69
N GLY A 308 12.42 -10.33 12.86
CA GLY A 308 12.31 -8.89 13.02
C GLY A 308 10.94 -8.33 12.62
N GLU A 309 10.90 -7.04 12.32
CA GLU A 309 9.66 -6.35 11.94
C GLU A 309 9.40 -6.47 10.45
N CYS A 310 8.17 -6.83 10.08
CA CYS A 310 7.70 -6.83 8.72
C CYS A 310 6.28 -6.24 8.61
N ILE A 311 5.88 -5.94 7.39
CA ILE A 311 4.52 -5.54 7.05
C ILE A 311 3.98 -6.58 6.09
N VAL A 312 2.79 -7.08 6.39
CA VAL A 312 2.08 -8.02 5.54
C VAL A 312 0.88 -7.34 4.90
N SER A 313 0.83 -7.35 3.58
CA SER A 313 -0.23 -6.72 2.78
C SER A 313 -0.97 -7.78 1.97
N ILE A 314 -2.25 -7.52 1.71
CA ILE A 314 -3.05 -8.30 0.77
C ILE A 314 -3.45 -7.37 -0.37
N SER A 315 -3.19 -7.82 -1.58
CA SER A 315 -3.59 -7.16 -2.81
C SER A 315 -4.51 -8.09 -3.57
N GLN A 316 -5.65 -7.58 -4.02
CA GLN A 316 -6.58 -8.32 -4.85
C GLN A 316 -6.87 -7.54 -6.13
N PRO A 317 -7.16 -8.21 -7.26
CA PRO A 317 -7.78 -7.55 -8.40
C PRO A 317 -9.03 -6.79 -7.93
N ARG A 318 -9.28 -5.59 -8.48
CA ARG A 318 -10.47 -4.79 -8.16
C ARG A 318 -11.71 -5.67 -8.26
N CYS A 319 -12.27 -6.05 -7.12
CA CYS A 319 -13.52 -6.79 -7.03
C CYS A 319 -14.35 -6.19 -5.90
N ASP A 320 -15.65 -6.02 -6.15
CA ASP A 320 -16.59 -5.38 -5.21
C ASP A 320 -16.81 -6.19 -3.93
N ASN A 321 -16.26 -7.40 -3.87
CA ASN A 321 -16.30 -8.25 -2.70
C ASN A 321 -15.25 -7.78 -1.71
N LYS A 322 -15.69 -7.06 -0.67
CA LYS A 322 -14.90 -6.86 0.54
C LYS A 322 -14.60 -8.25 1.09
N ILE A 323 -13.34 -8.65 1.13
CA ILE A 323 -12.90 -9.84 1.87
C ILE A 323 -12.15 -9.33 3.08
N ALA A 324 -12.66 -9.65 4.26
CA ALA A 324 -11.92 -9.46 5.50
C ALA A 324 -11.21 -10.78 5.82
N PHE A 325 -9.91 -10.70 6.09
CA PHE A 325 -9.12 -11.84 6.53
C PHE A 325 -8.83 -11.71 8.00
N ARG A 326 -8.78 -12.83 8.73
CA ARG A 326 -8.15 -12.86 10.06
C ARG A 326 -6.80 -13.52 9.93
N MET A 327 -5.75 -12.85 10.42
CA MET A 327 -4.40 -13.41 10.47
C MET A 327 -3.87 -13.53 11.89
N TRP A 328 -3.14 -14.61 12.13
CA TRP A 328 -2.30 -14.79 13.31
C TRP A 328 -1.14 -15.73 12.98
N GLY A 329 0.03 -15.45 13.55
CA GLY A 329 1.18 -16.34 13.47
C GLY A 329 1.10 -17.42 14.54
N ILE A 330 1.59 -18.63 14.23
CA ILE A 330 1.92 -19.69 15.18
C ILE A 330 3.40 -20.09 15.07
N ASP A 331 4.03 -20.44 16.20
CA ASP A 331 5.36 -21.06 16.21
C ASP A 331 5.31 -22.54 15.84
N ASP A 332 6.49 -23.17 15.83
CA ASP A 332 6.68 -24.60 15.59
C ASP A 332 5.92 -25.51 16.58
N ASN A 333 5.49 -24.99 17.73
CA ASN A 333 4.67 -25.70 18.73
C ASN A 333 3.16 -25.39 18.60
N GLU A 334 2.75 -24.81 17.48
CA GLU A 334 1.39 -24.33 17.19
C GLU A 334 0.86 -23.30 18.21
N GLN A 335 1.76 -22.63 18.95
CA GLN A 335 1.36 -21.57 19.87
C GLN A 335 1.23 -20.26 19.10
N PRO A 336 0.19 -19.45 19.37
CA PRO A 336 0.07 -18.12 18.78
C PRO A 336 1.28 -17.25 19.14
N ILE A 337 2.09 -16.90 18.14
CA ILE A 337 3.22 -15.96 18.27
C ILE A 337 2.82 -14.50 18.04
N GLY A 338 1.51 -14.22 17.94
CA GLY A 338 0.94 -12.93 17.52
C GLY A 338 1.84 -11.73 17.76
N GLY A 339 2.14 -10.98 16.68
CA GLY A 339 3.02 -9.82 16.71
C GLY A 339 2.51 -8.76 17.67
N ASP A 340 3.14 -8.66 18.84
CA ASP A 340 3.01 -7.69 19.94
C ASP A 340 1.63 -7.19 20.43
N SER A 341 0.52 -7.26 19.70
CA SER A 341 -0.77 -6.71 20.12
C SER A 341 -1.79 -7.76 20.60
N GLY A 342 -1.59 -9.05 20.33
CA GLY A 342 -2.60 -10.08 20.63
C GLY A 342 -3.89 -9.94 19.82
N GLU A 343 -3.89 -9.08 18.79
CA GLU A 343 -5.04 -8.75 17.98
C GLU A 343 -5.20 -9.70 16.80
N THR A 344 -6.45 -9.88 16.38
CA THR A 344 -6.78 -10.44 15.07
C THR A 344 -6.48 -9.37 14.02
N PHE A 345 -5.57 -9.64 13.10
CA PHE A 345 -5.34 -8.74 11.98
C PHE A 345 -6.50 -8.90 11.00
N VAL A 346 -7.44 -7.94 11.02
CA VAL A 346 -8.46 -7.81 9.98
C VAL A 346 -7.86 -7.03 8.82
N ILE A 347 -7.58 -7.70 7.71
CA ILE A 347 -7.16 -7.07 6.46
C ILE A 347 -8.37 -7.06 5.53
N SER A 348 -8.82 -5.87 5.14
CA SER A 348 -9.85 -5.69 4.11
C SER A 348 -9.20 -5.26 2.79
N SER A 349 -9.91 -5.48 1.68
CA SER A 349 -9.50 -5.20 0.31
C SER A 349 -8.91 -3.82 0.02
N ASN A 350 -9.08 -2.85 0.92
CA ASN A 350 -8.79 -1.44 0.69
C ASN A 350 -7.83 -0.83 1.74
N LEU A 351 -7.02 -1.60 2.46
CA LEU A 351 -6.21 -1.05 3.57
C LEU A 351 -4.77 -1.53 3.71
N CYS A 352 -3.93 -0.55 4.11
CA CYS A 352 -2.54 -0.59 4.57
C CYS A 352 -2.12 -1.92 5.20
N GLY A 353 -1.03 -2.50 4.72
CA GLY A 353 -0.43 -3.69 5.31
C GLY A 353 -0.30 -3.64 6.83
N LYS A 354 -0.41 -4.79 7.46
CA LYS A 354 -0.36 -4.93 8.91
C LYS A 354 1.05 -5.23 9.40
N LYS A 355 1.48 -4.48 10.41
CA LYS A 355 2.77 -4.68 11.07
C LYS A 355 2.76 -5.99 11.85
N MET A 356 3.80 -6.80 11.64
CA MET A 356 4.08 -8.01 12.38
C MET A 356 5.50 -7.95 12.93
N LYS A 357 5.69 -8.52 14.12
CA LYS A 357 7.01 -8.74 14.71
C LYS A 357 7.25 -10.24 14.80
N LEU A 358 8.37 -10.69 14.25
CA LEU A 358 8.72 -12.09 14.10
C LEU A 358 9.91 -12.43 15.00
N GLY A 359 9.81 -13.54 15.72
CA GLY A 359 10.98 -14.22 16.26
C GLY A 359 11.86 -14.76 15.11
N SER A 360 13.08 -15.21 15.42
CA SER A 360 13.91 -15.88 14.41
C SER A 360 13.38 -17.29 14.12
N GLY A 361 13.20 -17.62 12.84
CA GLY A 361 12.92 -19.00 12.40
C GLY A 361 11.67 -19.11 11.53
N ASN A 362 11.01 -20.27 11.64
CA ASN A 362 9.80 -20.58 10.91
C ASN A 362 8.56 -20.01 11.61
N HIS A 363 7.65 -19.52 10.80
CA HIS A 363 6.37 -18.98 11.22
C HIS A 363 5.30 -19.56 10.33
N ARG A 364 4.13 -19.79 10.90
CA ARG A 364 2.96 -20.21 10.14
C ARG A 364 1.84 -19.23 10.39
N MET A 365 1.29 -18.65 9.34
CA MET A 365 0.20 -17.68 9.41
C MET A 365 -1.09 -18.29 8.89
N ILE A 366 -2.15 -18.21 9.69
CA ILE A 366 -3.47 -18.67 9.26
C ILE A 366 -4.23 -17.50 8.66
N VAL A 367 -4.89 -17.72 7.53
CA VAL A 367 -5.75 -16.75 6.84
C VAL A 367 -7.16 -17.32 6.83
N GLU A 368 -8.12 -16.65 7.49
CA GLU A 368 -9.53 -17.07 7.52
C GLU A 368 -10.44 -16.04 6.85
N THR A 369 -11.40 -16.48 6.04
CA THR A 369 -12.43 -15.61 5.45
C THR A 369 -13.42 -15.12 6.51
N HIS A 370 -13.70 -13.81 6.53
CA HIS A 370 -14.68 -13.24 7.44
C HIS A 370 -16.11 -13.58 7.01
N GLN A 371 -16.95 -13.97 7.98
CA GLN A 371 -18.30 -14.49 7.74
C GLN A 371 -19.28 -13.48 7.11
N SER A 372 -18.97 -12.19 7.17
CA SER A 372 -19.81 -11.11 6.61
C SER A 372 -19.52 -10.78 5.14
N CYS A 373 -18.60 -11.51 4.51
CA CYS A 373 -18.03 -11.20 3.20
C CYS A 373 -18.32 -12.34 2.23
N VAL A 374 -19.22 -12.11 1.27
CA VAL A 374 -19.77 -13.11 0.33
C VAL A 374 -18.81 -13.35 -0.85
N SER A 375 -17.55 -13.70 -0.59
CA SER A 375 -16.69 -14.20 -1.68
C SER A 375 -17.06 -15.65 -1.96
N LYS A 376 -17.65 -15.94 -3.13
CA LYS A 376 -17.76 -17.31 -3.64
C LYS A 376 -16.35 -17.88 -3.78
N LEU A 377 -16.08 -19.04 -3.18
CA LEU A 377 -14.83 -19.77 -3.36
C LEU A 377 -14.86 -20.48 -4.74
N PRO A 378 -13.72 -20.62 -5.44
CA PRO A 378 -12.40 -20.11 -5.06
C PRO A 378 -12.26 -18.60 -5.32
N PHE A 379 -11.36 -17.94 -4.58
CA PHE A 379 -10.95 -16.57 -4.90
C PHE A 379 -9.43 -16.41 -4.82
N LYS A 380 -8.90 -15.44 -5.57
CA LYS A 380 -7.46 -15.21 -5.71
C LYS A 380 -7.06 -13.86 -5.14
N PHE A 381 -5.93 -13.83 -4.46
CA PHE A 381 -5.26 -12.62 -4.00
C PHE A 381 -3.76 -12.83 -3.95
N THR A 382 -3.01 -11.75 -3.86
CA THR A 382 -1.56 -11.76 -3.63
C THR A 382 -1.31 -11.32 -2.20
N LEU A 383 -0.50 -12.09 -1.48
CA LEU A 383 0.02 -11.70 -0.18
C LEU A 383 1.46 -11.22 -0.35
N SER A 384 1.81 -10.08 0.22
CA SER A 384 3.17 -9.55 0.19
C SER A 384 3.72 -9.23 1.58
N PHE A 385 5.04 -9.35 1.71
CA PHE A 385 5.81 -9.05 2.90
C PHE A 385 6.84 -7.98 2.55
N ARG A 386 6.82 -6.86 3.27
CA ARG A 386 7.89 -5.84 3.25
C ARG A 386 8.67 -5.88 4.56
N SER A 387 10.00 -5.90 4.50
CA SER A 387 10.84 -6.06 5.68
C SER A 387 12.26 -5.53 5.45
N GLY A 388 12.96 -5.18 6.54
CA GLY A 388 14.41 -4.93 6.52
C GLY A 388 15.25 -6.19 6.70
N ASN A 389 14.62 -7.33 6.98
CA ASN A 389 15.27 -8.65 7.00
C ASN A 389 14.68 -9.52 5.91
N ASN A 390 15.47 -10.47 5.41
CA ASN A 390 14.99 -11.48 4.46
C ASN A 390 13.79 -12.26 5.03
N ILE A 391 12.73 -12.39 4.24
CA ILE A 391 11.55 -13.22 4.54
C ILE A 391 11.35 -14.20 3.40
N LYS A 392 11.52 -15.50 3.65
CA LYS A 392 11.26 -16.52 2.65
C LYS A 392 9.86 -17.06 2.81
N ILE A 393 9.02 -16.87 1.81
CA ILE A 393 7.67 -17.45 1.81
C ILE A 393 7.77 -18.93 1.42
N GLY A 394 7.21 -19.79 2.25
CA GLY A 394 7.13 -21.23 2.03
C GLY A 394 5.77 -21.65 1.45
N ALA A 395 5.33 -22.86 1.80
CA ALA A 395 4.09 -23.42 1.26
C ALA A 395 2.84 -22.68 1.73
N VAL A 396 1.90 -22.50 0.80
CA VAL A 396 0.51 -22.10 1.06
C VAL A 396 -0.35 -23.37 1.03
N VAL A 397 -1.01 -23.68 2.13
CA VAL A 397 -1.72 -24.95 2.34
C VAL A 397 -3.16 -24.68 2.73
N GLY A 398 -4.12 -25.24 1.99
CA GLY A 398 -5.54 -25.22 2.37
C GLY A 398 -5.76 -25.93 3.71
N ILE A 399 -6.64 -25.39 4.56
CA ILE A 399 -7.06 -26.05 5.79
C ILE A 399 -8.51 -26.50 5.60
N PRO A 400 -8.74 -27.81 5.42
CA PRO A 400 -10.08 -28.35 5.26
C PRO A 400 -10.95 -28.01 6.48
N ALA A 401 -12.27 -27.92 6.28
CA ALA A 401 -13.21 -27.63 7.37
C ALA A 401 -13.12 -28.61 8.55
N THR A 402 -12.72 -29.87 8.30
CA THR A 402 -12.47 -30.90 9.31
C THR A 402 -11.26 -30.62 10.19
N GLU A 403 -10.32 -29.80 9.72
CA GLU A 403 -9.07 -29.44 10.38
C GLU A 403 -9.05 -27.98 10.83
N LYS A 404 -10.22 -27.33 10.86
CA LYS A 404 -10.37 -25.91 11.21
C LYS A 404 -9.56 -25.56 12.46
N ILE A 405 -8.64 -24.62 12.31
CA ILE A 405 -7.83 -24.10 13.40
C ILE A 405 -8.63 -22.98 14.08
N ASN A 406 -8.99 -23.19 15.34
CA ASN A 406 -9.65 -22.16 16.14
C ASN A 406 -8.60 -21.28 16.83
N TYR A 407 -8.71 -19.97 16.63
CA TYR A 407 -7.85 -18.97 17.25
C TYR A 407 -8.11 -18.83 18.76
N ILE A 408 -7.04 -18.58 19.52
CA ILE A 408 -7.09 -18.10 20.90
C ILE A 408 -6.11 -16.93 21.04
N THR A 409 -6.53 -15.82 21.65
CA THR A 409 -5.63 -14.67 21.89
C THR A 409 -4.57 -15.04 22.92
N LYS A 410 -3.42 -14.33 22.94
CA LYS A 410 -2.38 -14.51 23.97
C LYS A 410 -2.91 -14.24 25.39
N GLU A 411 -3.91 -13.37 25.52
CA GLU A 411 -4.57 -13.09 26.80
C GLU A 411 -5.55 -14.22 27.18
N ALA A 412 -6.35 -14.71 26.23
CA ALA A 412 -7.20 -15.87 26.44
C ALA A 412 -6.37 -17.14 26.72
N SER A 413 -5.18 -17.29 26.11
CA SER A 413 -4.32 -18.46 26.28
C SER A 413 -3.73 -18.57 27.68
N LYS A 414 -3.46 -17.44 28.37
CA LYS A 414 -2.96 -17.43 29.75
C LYS A 414 -3.93 -18.11 30.72
N ASN A 415 -5.23 -17.96 30.49
CA ASN A 415 -6.30 -18.47 31.35
C ASN A 415 -7.06 -19.66 30.74
N ALA A 416 -6.68 -20.10 29.54
CA ALA A 416 -7.36 -21.18 28.85
C ALA A 416 -7.03 -22.54 29.47
N GLU A 417 -8.06 -23.40 29.51
CA GLU A 417 -7.89 -24.82 29.85
C GLU A 417 -6.86 -25.45 28.90
N LYS A 418 -5.94 -26.28 29.42
CA LYS A 418 -4.89 -26.91 28.59
C LYS A 418 -5.33 -28.28 28.11
N CYS A 419 -5.00 -28.60 26.86
CA CYS A 419 -5.22 -29.90 26.27
C CYS A 419 -4.47 -30.97 27.06
N LYS A 420 -5.18 -31.99 27.55
CA LYS A 420 -4.56 -33.06 28.34
C LYS A 420 -3.57 -33.93 27.57
N ALA A 421 -3.59 -33.90 26.24
CA ALA A 421 -2.68 -34.68 25.41
C ALA A 421 -1.37 -33.93 25.08
N CYS A 422 -1.44 -32.69 24.61
CA CYS A 422 -0.26 -31.93 24.16
C CYS A 422 0.15 -30.78 25.10
N GLY A 423 -0.64 -30.48 26.13
CA GLY A 423 -0.37 -29.38 27.07
C GLY A 423 -0.64 -27.98 26.52
N ALA A 424 -0.98 -27.82 25.25
CA ALA A 424 -1.29 -26.53 24.64
C ALA A 424 -2.68 -25.99 25.04
N PRO A 425 -2.88 -24.66 25.10
CA PRO A 425 -4.16 -24.02 25.39
C PRO A 425 -5.31 -24.48 24.47
N LEU A 426 -6.51 -24.63 25.02
CA LEU A 426 -7.71 -25.06 24.29
C LEU A 426 -8.59 -23.88 23.87
N PRO A 427 -9.01 -23.80 22.60
CA PRO A 427 -9.92 -22.75 22.11
C PRO A 427 -11.30 -22.83 22.76
N ALA A 428 -12.04 -21.71 22.75
CA ALA A 428 -13.38 -21.63 23.35
C ALA A 428 -14.43 -22.54 22.68
N LYS A 429 -14.22 -22.95 21.42
CA LYS A 429 -15.09 -23.84 20.64
C LYS A 429 -14.26 -24.87 19.89
N GLY A 430 -14.90 -25.96 19.46
CA GLY A 430 -14.24 -27.01 18.66
C GLY A 430 -13.22 -27.83 19.46
N ILE A 431 -13.59 -28.21 20.69
CA ILE A 431 -12.79 -29.04 21.59
C ILE A 431 -13.59 -30.28 21.99
N ALA A 432 -12.90 -31.38 22.27
CA ALA A 432 -13.51 -32.57 22.85
C ALA A 432 -13.47 -32.44 24.37
N LYS A 433 -14.59 -32.03 24.98
CA LYS A 433 -14.78 -32.06 26.43
C LYS A 433 -15.26 -33.44 26.87
N THR A 434 -14.51 -34.07 27.77
CA THR A 434 -14.82 -35.41 28.26
C THR A 434 -14.63 -35.47 29.78
N LYS A 435 -15.04 -36.58 30.40
CA LYS A 435 -14.82 -36.81 31.84
C LYS A 435 -13.35 -36.89 32.25
N ILE A 436 -12.45 -37.21 31.31
CA ILE A 436 -11.00 -37.33 31.57
C ILE A 436 -10.22 -36.06 31.22
N GLY A 437 -10.94 -34.98 30.92
CA GLY A 437 -10.39 -33.69 30.56
C GLY A 437 -10.73 -33.30 29.13
N SER A 438 -10.15 -32.17 28.74
CA SER A 438 -10.45 -31.51 27.48
C SER A 438 -9.27 -31.66 26.51
N PHE A 439 -9.59 -31.84 25.24
CA PHE A 439 -8.62 -32.10 24.17
C PHE A 439 -8.94 -31.25 22.94
N HIS A 440 -7.91 -30.87 22.17
CA HIS A 440 -8.14 -30.45 20.79
C HIS A 440 -8.78 -31.61 20.04
N LEU A 441 -9.69 -31.32 19.09
CA LEU A 441 -10.33 -32.37 18.29
C LEU A 441 -9.27 -33.30 17.70
N LYS A 442 -8.26 -32.78 16.99
CA LYS A 442 -7.16 -33.58 16.42
C LYS A 442 -6.31 -34.36 17.43
N CYS A 443 -6.28 -33.95 18.70
CA CYS A 443 -5.55 -34.65 19.76
C CYS A 443 -6.41 -35.74 20.41
N PHE A 444 -7.72 -35.71 20.20
CA PHE A 444 -8.65 -36.69 20.74
C PHE A 444 -8.68 -37.95 19.86
N LYS A 445 -7.60 -38.72 19.92
CA LYS A 445 -7.36 -39.94 19.14
C LYS A 445 -7.28 -41.17 20.06
N CYS A 446 -7.50 -42.34 19.46
CA CYS A 446 -7.31 -43.62 20.10
C CYS A 446 -5.83 -43.81 20.42
N ASP A 447 -5.50 -44.06 21.69
CA ASP A 447 -4.12 -44.23 22.16
C ASP A 447 -3.49 -45.57 21.68
N ASN A 448 -4.26 -46.43 20.99
CA ASN A 448 -3.79 -47.70 20.44
C ASN A 448 -3.61 -47.66 18.92
N CYS A 449 -4.56 -47.09 18.18
CA CYS A 449 -4.53 -47.11 16.70
C CYS A 449 -4.47 -45.73 16.04
N GLY A 450 -4.44 -44.65 16.83
CA GLY A 450 -4.37 -43.27 16.31
C GLY A 450 -5.66 -42.77 15.65
N LYS A 451 -6.71 -43.60 15.53
CA LYS A 451 -7.99 -43.21 14.93
C LYS A 451 -8.62 -42.05 15.70
N GLN A 452 -9.13 -41.05 14.97
CA GLN A 452 -9.87 -39.93 15.53
C GLN A 452 -11.09 -40.44 16.32
N LEU A 453 -11.24 -40.00 17.56
CA LEU A 453 -12.39 -40.36 18.40
C LEU A 453 -13.49 -39.32 18.22
N GLY A 454 -14.72 -39.79 18.01
CA GLY A 454 -15.93 -38.98 17.98
C GLY A 454 -17.10 -39.80 18.54
N GLY A 455 -17.86 -39.24 19.49
CA GLY A 455 -18.95 -39.95 20.16
C GLY A 455 -18.48 -40.90 21.27
N LYS A 456 -18.95 -42.17 21.26
CA LYS A 456 -18.63 -43.17 22.29
C LYS A 456 -17.18 -43.67 22.17
N PHE A 457 -16.44 -43.67 23.28
CA PHE A 457 -15.09 -44.20 23.39
C PHE A 457 -14.95 -44.98 24.71
N GLY A 458 -14.00 -45.91 24.78
CA GLY A 458 -13.69 -46.65 25.99
C GLY A 458 -12.49 -46.09 26.73
N LEU A 459 -12.46 -46.32 28.04
CA LEU A 459 -11.34 -45.99 28.90
C LEU A 459 -10.78 -47.26 29.53
N LYS A 460 -9.46 -47.44 29.42
CA LYS A 460 -8.74 -48.50 30.13
C LYS A 460 -7.54 -47.89 30.84
N GLY A 461 -7.67 -47.70 32.16
CA GLY A 461 -6.76 -46.83 32.91
C GLY A 461 -6.83 -45.40 32.40
N GLN A 462 -5.68 -44.84 32.01
CA GLN A 462 -5.60 -43.51 31.39
C GLN A 462 -5.68 -43.52 29.85
N LYS A 463 -5.76 -44.71 29.23
CA LYS A 463 -5.78 -44.85 27.75
C LYS A 463 -7.19 -44.75 27.19
N LYS A 464 -7.35 -43.91 26.18
CA LYS A 464 -8.55 -43.66 25.37
C LYS A 464 -8.56 -44.63 24.19
N LEU A 465 -9.60 -45.42 24.04
CA LEU A 465 -9.69 -46.44 23.00
C LEU A 465 -10.95 -46.23 22.13
N CYS A 466 -10.82 -46.41 20.82
CA CYS A 466 -11.98 -46.47 19.93
C CYS A 466 -12.78 -47.76 20.19
N PRO A 467 -14.08 -47.81 19.86
CA PRO A 467 -14.91 -49.00 20.09
C PRO A 467 -14.29 -50.31 19.57
N ASP A 468 -13.66 -50.27 18.40
CA ASP A 468 -12.98 -51.43 17.81
C ASP A 468 -11.79 -51.92 18.65
N CYS A 469 -11.04 -51.01 19.29
CA CYS A 469 -9.92 -51.35 20.15
C CYS A 469 -10.37 -51.79 21.56
N VAL A 470 -11.58 -51.41 21.96
CA VAL A 470 -12.22 -51.90 23.19
C VAL A 470 -12.71 -53.33 22.98
N ALA A 471 -13.32 -53.63 21.84
CA ALA A 471 -13.88 -54.95 21.53
C ALA A 471 -12.83 -56.03 21.22
N LYS A 472 -11.62 -55.63 20.78
CA LYS A 472 -10.52 -56.55 20.45
C LYS A 472 -9.68 -57.03 21.65
N LYS A 473 -10.09 -56.73 22.89
CA LYS A 473 -9.34 -57.11 24.10
C LYS A 473 -10.21 -57.50 25.28
#